data_AF-V2XS09-F1
#
_entry.id   AF-V2XS09-F1
#
_cell.length_a   1.000
_cell.length_b   1.000
_cell.length_c   1.000
_cell.angle_alpha   90.00
_cell.angle_beta   90.00
_cell.angle_gamma   90.00
#
_symmetry.space_group_name_H-M   'P 1'
#
loop_
_entity.id
_entity.type
_entity.pdbx_description
1 polymer ?
#
loop_
_entity_poly.entity_id
_entity_poly.type
_entity_poly.pdbx_seq_one_letter_code
_entity_poly.pdbx_strand_id
1 'polypeptide(L)'
;MTNRKILYGYQIQRGELAIVPQEAETVQRITTLYLAGASYQKIGASLNADGIPFSSEATLWNKHKVKRLLENPRYTGADGYPPILDRDTFRAVQEKIKEKTEGCVKREKRPALALKEYLQCECGGPLCRTAGKNRRTDTLYLKCESCGKRFILPDSLLLSEVSRQMAEHDAPPETPYAPSGEVVRLTNAINRGLERSDRPEDIVSLILQGASARYDCCPDVIEYESVCRPAEVNLKRFGQAVSHITITGNQDITVHFK
;
A
#
# COMPACT_ATOMS: atom_id res chain seq x y z
N MET A 1 -2.76 9.41 -23.04
CA MET A 1 -2.11 10.74 -23.00
C MET A 1 -1.20 10.84 -24.21
N THR A 2 -1.56 11.65 -25.20
CA THR A 2 -0.71 11.88 -26.38
C THR A 2 0.53 12.66 -25.95
N ASN A 3 1.71 12.05 -26.10
CA ASN A 3 2.97 12.71 -25.78
C ASN A 3 3.44 13.46 -27.04
N ARG A 4 3.74 14.75 -26.90
CA ARG A 4 4.36 15.55 -27.96
C ARG A 4 5.74 14.96 -28.27
N LYS A 5 6.06 14.76 -29.55
CA LYS A 5 7.35 14.19 -29.99
C LYS A 5 8.53 15.16 -29.78
N ILE A 6 8.27 16.47 -29.88
CA ILE A 6 9.25 17.55 -29.66
C ILE A 6 8.87 18.29 -28.38
N LEU A 7 9.86 18.71 -27.58
CA LEU A 7 9.61 19.50 -26.37
C LEU A 7 8.92 20.84 -26.70
N TYR A 8 8.06 21.28 -25.79
CA TYR A 8 7.41 22.59 -25.90
C TYR A 8 8.48 23.70 -25.79
N GLY A 9 8.47 24.72 -26.65
CA GLY A 9 9.54 25.72 -26.74
C GLY A 9 10.49 25.49 -27.92
N TYR A 10 10.42 24.31 -28.56
CA TYR A 10 11.36 23.91 -29.60
C TYR A 10 10.65 23.39 -30.85
N GLN A 11 11.32 23.55 -31.98
CA GLN A 11 10.93 23.01 -33.27
C GLN A 11 12.18 22.57 -34.04
N ILE A 12 12.03 21.65 -34.99
CA ILE A 12 13.13 21.27 -35.88
C ILE A 12 13.02 22.12 -37.14
N GLN A 13 14.05 22.91 -37.42
CA GLN A 13 14.19 23.65 -38.67
C GLN A 13 15.47 23.19 -39.38
N ARG A 14 15.34 22.76 -40.64
CA ARG A 14 16.48 22.32 -41.47
C ARG A 14 17.37 21.24 -40.82
N GLY A 15 16.79 20.39 -39.99
CA GLY A 15 17.50 19.31 -39.28
C GLY A 15 18.10 19.70 -37.94
N GLU A 16 17.99 20.97 -37.53
CA GLU A 16 18.50 21.48 -36.26
C GLU A 16 17.37 21.90 -35.31
N LEU A 17 17.63 21.83 -34.00
CA LEU A 17 16.70 22.28 -32.97
C LEU A 17 16.76 23.81 -32.85
N ALA A 18 15.65 24.48 -33.17
CA ALA A 18 15.48 25.92 -33.06
C ALA A 18 14.47 26.26 -31.95
N ILE A 19 14.70 27.38 -31.26
CA ILE A 19 13.76 27.92 -30.26
C ILE A 19 12.56 28.54 -30.99
N VAL A 20 11.36 28.29 -30.47
CA VAL A 20 10.14 29.02 -30.85
C VAL A 20 9.95 30.16 -29.84
N PRO A 21 10.13 31.43 -30.21
CA PRO A 21 10.11 32.54 -29.25
C PRO A 21 8.83 32.60 -28.39
N GLN A 22 7.66 32.43 -29.01
CA GLN A 22 6.36 32.46 -28.32
C GLN A 22 6.21 31.32 -27.28
N GLU A 23 6.62 30.10 -27.62
CA GLU A 23 6.57 28.98 -26.68
C GLU A 23 7.67 29.13 -25.60
N ALA A 24 8.82 29.73 -25.91
CA ALA A 24 9.90 29.99 -24.97
C ALA A 24 9.51 31.02 -23.90
N GLU A 25 8.81 32.10 -24.27
CA GLU A 25 8.22 33.05 -23.33
C GLU A 25 7.25 32.35 -22.36
N THR A 26 6.47 31.40 -22.87
CA THR A 26 5.55 30.60 -22.06
C THR A 26 6.31 29.70 -21.06
N VAL A 27 7.42 29.09 -21.48
CA VAL A 27 8.30 28.28 -20.60
C VAL A 27 8.88 29.15 -19.46
N GLN A 28 9.35 30.35 -19.78
CA GLN A 28 9.85 31.31 -18.79
C GLN A 28 8.73 31.76 -17.84
N ARG A 29 7.55 32.08 -18.38
CA ARG A 29 6.37 32.46 -17.58
C ARG A 29 5.94 31.37 -16.61
N ILE A 30 5.91 30.10 -17.06
CA ILE A 30 5.61 28.93 -16.21
C ILE A 30 6.60 28.84 -15.05
N THR A 31 7.88 29.02 -15.36
CA THR A 31 8.97 28.97 -14.39
C THR A 31 8.81 30.07 -13.34
N THR A 32 8.59 31.31 -13.77
CA THR A 32 8.34 32.45 -12.88
C THR A 32 7.11 32.24 -11.99
N LEU A 33 5.98 31.77 -12.55
CA LEU A 33 4.77 31.50 -11.76
C LEU A 33 4.99 30.41 -10.70
N TYR A 34 5.78 29.38 -11.02
CA TYR A 34 6.11 28.32 -10.07
C TYR A 34 7.03 28.82 -8.95
N LEU A 35 8.06 29.60 -9.30
CA LEU A 35 8.94 30.26 -8.34
C LEU A 35 8.20 31.29 -7.48
N ALA A 36 7.13 31.91 -7.98
CA ALA A 36 6.21 32.74 -7.19
C ALA A 36 5.26 31.93 -6.27
N GLY A 37 5.25 30.60 -6.37
CA GLY A 37 4.52 29.70 -5.46
C GLY A 37 3.25 29.09 -6.03
N ALA A 38 2.89 29.36 -7.29
CA ALA A 38 1.72 28.75 -7.90
C ALA A 38 1.84 27.21 -7.97
N SER A 39 0.72 26.51 -7.79
CA SER A 39 0.66 25.05 -7.96
C SER A 39 0.63 24.66 -9.43
N TYR A 40 1.06 23.44 -9.78
CA TYR A 40 1.01 22.95 -11.16
C TYR A 40 -0.39 23.04 -11.79
N GLN A 41 -1.43 22.81 -10.98
CA GLN A 41 -2.82 22.93 -11.42
C GLN A 41 -3.19 24.38 -11.71
N LYS A 42 -2.83 25.32 -10.83
CA LYS A 42 -3.12 26.75 -11.01
C LYS A 42 -2.40 27.31 -12.23
N ILE A 43 -1.15 26.90 -12.46
CA ILE A 43 -0.38 27.30 -13.64
C ILE A 43 -1.08 26.79 -14.91
N GLY A 44 -1.42 25.50 -14.98
CA GLY A 44 -2.12 24.93 -16.14
C GLY A 44 -3.47 25.60 -16.40
N ALA A 45 -4.23 25.91 -15.35
CA ALA A 45 -5.50 26.62 -15.46
C ALA A 45 -5.32 28.05 -15.99
N SER A 46 -4.29 28.77 -15.52
CA SER A 46 -3.98 30.12 -16.01
C SER A 46 -3.64 30.13 -17.49
N LEU A 47 -2.79 29.19 -17.94
CA LEU A 47 -2.41 29.09 -19.37
C LEU A 47 -3.62 28.78 -20.26
N ASN A 48 -4.52 27.91 -19.79
CA ASN A 48 -5.75 27.59 -20.52
C ASN A 48 -6.72 28.79 -20.56
N ALA A 49 -6.82 29.55 -19.47
CA ALA A 49 -7.64 30.76 -19.41
C ALA A 49 -7.14 31.84 -20.37
N ASP A 50 -5.82 31.94 -20.53
CA ASP A 50 -5.17 32.84 -21.49
C ASP A 50 -5.22 32.32 -22.94
N GLY A 51 -5.84 31.16 -23.16
CA GLY A 51 -5.99 30.58 -24.50
C GLY A 51 -4.69 30.04 -25.10
N ILE A 52 -3.65 29.79 -24.30
CA ILE A 52 -2.33 29.33 -24.78
C ILE A 52 -2.38 27.82 -25.06
N PRO A 53 -2.29 27.36 -26.32
CA PRO A 53 -2.33 25.94 -26.63
C PRO A 53 -1.00 25.24 -26.30
N PHE A 54 -1.08 24.00 -25.81
CA PHE A 54 0.09 23.16 -25.58
C PHE A 54 0.60 22.44 -26.85
N SER A 55 -0.30 22.01 -27.72
CA SER A 55 0.03 21.49 -29.06
C SER A 55 -1.21 21.47 -29.96
N SER A 56 -1.01 21.32 -31.27
CA SER A 56 -2.09 21.20 -32.25
C SER A 56 -3.01 20.00 -31.97
N GLU A 57 -2.45 18.89 -31.48
CA GLU A 57 -3.19 17.66 -31.16
C GLU A 57 -3.79 17.65 -29.73
N ALA A 58 -3.24 18.45 -28.81
CA ALA A 58 -3.63 18.44 -27.40
C ALA A 58 -3.51 19.85 -26.82
N THR A 59 -4.50 20.69 -27.11
CA THR A 59 -4.51 22.12 -26.81
C THR A 59 -4.43 22.46 -25.32
N LEU A 60 -5.07 21.69 -24.44
CA LEU A 60 -5.16 22.04 -23.02
C LEU A 60 -3.94 21.66 -22.19
N TRP A 61 -3.52 22.56 -21.30
CA TRP A 61 -2.55 22.33 -20.24
C TRP A 61 -3.17 21.55 -19.08
N ASN A 62 -2.38 20.64 -18.50
CA ASN A 62 -2.74 19.92 -17.27
C ASN A 62 -1.55 19.91 -16.30
N LYS A 63 -1.80 19.53 -15.05
CA LYS A 63 -0.75 19.51 -14.01
C LYS A 63 0.47 18.64 -14.38
N HIS A 64 0.27 17.57 -15.15
CA HIS A 64 1.33 16.64 -15.54
C HIS A 64 2.22 17.23 -16.65
N LYS A 65 1.65 17.99 -17.59
CA LYS A 65 2.37 18.73 -18.63
C LYS A 65 3.26 19.81 -18.00
N VAL A 66 2.70 20.61 -17.09
CA VAL A 66 3.46 21.64 -16.35
C VAL A 66 4.57 21.01 -15.53
N LYS A 67 4.29 19.92 -14.80
CA LYS A 67 5.30 19.18 -14.03
C LYS A 67 6.46 18.70 -14.90
N ARG A 68 6.17 18.02 -16.01
CA ARG A 68 7.19 17.51 -16.94
C ARG A 68 8.05 18.62 -17.54
N LEU A 69 7.46 19.79 -17.81
CA LEU A 69 8.20 20.94 -18.32
C LEU A 69 9.21 21.44 -17.28
N LEU A 70 8.76 21.64 -16.03
CA LEU A 70 9.61 22.15 -14.95
C LEU A 70 10.72 21.17 -14.51
N GLU A 71 10.54 19.86 -14.71
CA GLU A 71 11.52 18.83 -14.33
C GLU A 71 12.55 18.52 -15.43
N ASN A 72 12.40 19.06 -16.64
CA ASN A 72 13.22 18.65 -17.78
C ASN A 72 14.50 19.51 -17.92
N PRO A 73 15.71 18.92 -17.76
CA PRO A 73 16.97 19.67 -17.84
C PRO A 73 17.32 20.16 -19.25
N ARG A 74 16.65 19.68 -20.30
CA ARG A 74 16.91 20.13 -21.67
C ARG A 74 16.65 21.62 -21.89
N TYR A 75 15.80 22.22 -21.06
CA TYR A 75 15.56 23.67 -21.09
C TYR A 75 16.78 24.50 -20.70
N THR A 76 17.79 23.93 -20.03
CA THR A 76 19.06 24.60 -19.71
C THR A 76 20.16 24.35 -20.75
N GLY A 77 19.80 23.77 -21.90
CA GLY A 77 20.71 23.48 -23.00
C GLY A 77 21.42 22.13 -22.93
N ALA A 78 20.86 21.15 -22.23
CA ALA A 78 21.35 19.77 -22.25
C ALA A 78 21.00 19.06 -23.57
N ASP A 79 21.73 18.00 -23.93
CA ASP A 79 21.49 17.16 -25.12
C ASP A 79 21.44 17.91 -26.46
N GLY A 80 22.19 19.02 -26.59
CA GLY A 80 22.21 19.81 -27.83
C GLY A 80 20.98 20.69 -28.05
N TYR A 81 20.12 20.86 -27.04
CA TYR A 81 19.04 21.85 -27.07
C TYR A 81 19.61 23.26 -26.88
N PRO A 82 19.09 24.28 -27.57
CA PRO A 82 19.38 25.65 -27.22
C PRO A 82 18.80 26.02 -25.83
N PRO A 83 19.53 26.75 -24.97
CA PRO A 83 19.04 27.08 -23.63
C PRO A 83 17.91 28.12 -23.67
N ILE A 84 16.76 27.81 -23.04
CA ILE A 84 15.65 28.75 -22.82
C ILE A 84 15.69 29.31 -21.38
N LEU A 85 16.12 28.48 -20.44
CA LEU A 85 16.26 28.80 -19.02
C LEU A 85 17.73 28.84 -18.63
N ASP A 86 18.07 29.78 -17.75
CA ASP A 86 19.38 29.78 -17.12
C ASP A 86 19.51 28.64 -16.09
N ARG A 87 20.76 28.18 -15.89
CA ARG A 87 21.06 27.06 -14.98
C ARG A 87 20.69 27.38 -13.53
N ASP A 88 20.88 28.61 -13.08
CA ASP A 88 20.56 29.01 -11.71
C ASP A 88 19.04 29.04 -11.50
N THR A 89 18.29 29.47 -12.52
CA THR A 89 16.81 29.47 -12.49
C THR A 89 16.27 28.04 -12.40
N PHE A 90 16.83 27.12 -13.20
CA PHE A 90 16.43 25.71 -13.15
C PHE A 90 16.75 25.06 -11.80
N ARG A 91 17.93 25.35 -11.23
CA ARG A 91 18.30 24.88 -9.89
C ARG A 91 17.30 25.33 -8.83
N ALA A 92 16.91 26.60 -8.82
CA ALA A 92 15.92 27.14 -7.89
C ALA A 92 14.55 26.44 -8.01
N VAL A 93 14.12 26.09 -9.24
CA VAL A 93 12.91 25.29 -9.46
C VAL A 93 13.05 23.90 -8.85
N GLN A 94 14.18 23.22 -9.09
CA GLN A 94 14.41 21.86 -8.55
C GLN A 94 14.46 21.85 -7.03
N GLU A 95 15.11 22.84 -6.41
CA GLU A 95 15.12 23.00 -4.95
C GLU A 95 13.71 23.15 -4.40
N LYS A 96 12.89 24.03 -5.00
CA LYS A 96 11.49 24.21 -4.60
C LYS A 96 10.64 22.95 -4.79
N ILE A 97 10.94 22.13 -5.80
CA ILE A 97 10.29 20.83 -6.00
C ILE A 97 10.69 19.87 -4.88
N LYS A 98 11.98 19.81 -4.53
CA LYS A 98 12.50 18.96 -3.44
C LYS A 98 11.90 19.36 -2.10
N GLU A 99 11.94 20.64 -1.74
CA GLU A 99 11.33 21.17 -0.51
C GLU A 99 9.85 20.77 -0.38
N LYS A 100 9.07 20.94 -1.47
CA LYS A 100 7.66 20.54 -1.49
C LYS A 100 7.46 19.02 -1.41
N THR A 101 8.43 18.24 -1.89
CA THR A 101 8.39 16.78 -1.85
C THR A 101 8.79 16.27 -0.47
N GLU A 102 9.78 16.86 0.16
CA GLU A 102 10.27 16.55 1.52
C GLU A 102 9.25 16.96 2.58
N GLY A 103 8.61 18.12 2.43
CA GLY A 103 7.48 18.54 3.28
C GLY A 103 6.19 17.74 3.06
N CYS A 104 6.13 16.91 2.01
CA CYS A 104 5.03 15.99 1.79
C CYS A 104 5.27 14.73 2.62
N VAL A 105 4.90 14.76 3.90
CA VAL A 105 4.76 13.56 4.72
C VAL A 105 3.79 12.64 3.96
N LYS A 106 4.32 11.54 3.38
CA LYS A 106 3.49 10.49 2.80
C LYS A 106 2.48 10.13 3.88
N ARG A 107 1.20 10.47 3.69
CA ARG A 107 0.15 10.10 4.65
C ARG A 107 0.30 8.61 4.90
N GLU A 108 0.61 8.23 6.13
CA GLU A 108 0.74 6.84 6.51
C GLU A 108 -0.50 6.11 6.02
N LYS A 109 -0.29 5.00 5.30
CA LYS A 109 -1.38 4.21 4.76
C LYS A 109 -2.16 3.69 5.96
N ARG A 110 -3.38 4.18 6.15
CA ARG A 110 -4.28 3.75 7.21
C ARG A 110 -4.97 2.44 6.78
N PRO A 111 -4.56 1.26 7.28
CA PRO A 111 -5.05 -0.04 6.78
C PRO A 111 -6.56 -0.21 7.00
N ALA A 112 -7.10 0.37 8.08
CA ALA A 112 -8.55 0.37 8.34
C ALA A 112 -9.38 1.01 7.21
N LEU A 113 -8.81 1.92 6.41
CA LEU A 113 -9.51 2.50 5.26
C LEU A 113 -9.63 1.52 4.09
N ALA A 114 -8.75 0.53 3.98
CA ALA A 114 -8.83 -0.50 2.96
C ALA A 114 -9.95 -1.51 3.24
N LEU A 115 -10.26 -1.75 4.52
CA LEU A 115 -11.37 -2.62 4.94
C LEU A 115 -12.76 -2.00 4.73
N LYS A 116 -12.82 -0.69 4.45
CA LYS A 116 -14.08 0.07 4.28
C LYS A 116 -15.04 -0.59 3.29
N GLU A 117 -14.54 -1.15 2.20
CA GLU A 117 -15.36 -1.72 1.13
C GLU A 117 -16.08 -3.01 1.55
N TYR A 118 -15.60 -3.67 2.62
CA TYR A 118 -16.17 -4.90 3.15
C TYR A 118 -17.14 -4.64 4.32
N LEU A 119 -17.21 -3.41 4.85
CA LEU A 119 -18.00 -3.10 6.05
C LEU A 119 -19.50 -3.00 5.74
N GLN A 120 -20.29 -3.83 6.42
CA GLN A 120 -21.74 -3.87 6.35
C GLN A 120 -22.36 -3.71 7.74
N CYS A 121 -23.54 -3.11 7.77
CA CYS A 121 -24.37 -3.07 8.97
C CYS A 121 -25.09 -4.41 9.14
N GLU A 122 -25.53 -4.72 10.37
CA GLU A 122 -26.44 -5.86 10.65
C GLU A 122 -27.71 -5.92 9.77
N CYS A 123 -28.12 -4.80 9.16
CA CYS A 123 -29.25 -4.76 8.23
C CYS A 123 -28.86 -5.10 6.78
N GLY A 124 -27.63 -5.55 6.52
CA GLY A 124 -27.07 -5.80 5.19
C GLY A 124 -26.74 -4.54 4.38
N GLY A 125 -26.91 -3.35 4.96
CA GLY A 125 -26.65 -2.07 4.29
C GLY A 125 -25.16 -1.69 4.33
N PRO A 126 -24.62 -1.05 3.28
CA PRO A 126 -23.22 -0.60 3.27
C PRO A 126 -22.98 0.51 4.31
N LEU A 127 -21.78 0.49 4.90
CA LEU A 127 -21.36 1.49 5.88
C LEU A 127 -20.51 2.59 5.24
N CYS A 128 -21.03 3.81 5.24
CA CYS A 128 -20.35 4.96 4.64
C CYS A 128 -19.62 5.78 5.69
N ARG A 129 -18.36 6.11 5.41
CA ARG A 129 -17.54 6.95 6.29
C ARG A 129 -18.06 8.38 6.24
N THR A 130 -18.38 8.91 7.42
CA THR A 130 -18.71 10.31 7.60
C THR A 130 -17.43 11.09 7.93
N ALA A 131 -17.21 12.21 7.25
CA ALA A 131 -16.12 13.13 7.53
C ALA A 131 -16.65 14.33 8.35
N GLY A 132 -15.80 14.93 9.19
CA GLY A 132 -16.18 16.09 9.99
C GLY A 132 -14.98 16.75 10.66
N LYS A 133 -15.14 18.03 11.00
CA LYS A 133 -14.16 18.77 11.81
C LYS A 133 -14.11 18.17 13.22
N ASN A 134 -12.94 18.15 13.86
CA ASN A 134 -12.70 17.61 15.22
C ASN A 134 -12.87 16.09 15.39
N ARG A 135 -12.66 15.30 14.34
CA ARG A 135 -12.67 13.83 14.41
C ARG A 135 -11.26 13.29 14.59
N ARG A 136 -11.11 12.24 15.40
CA ARG A 136 -9.81 11.59 15.59
C ARG A 136 -9.36 10.90 14.31
N THR A 137 -8.05 10.92 14.06
CA THR A 137 -7.43 10.37 12.85
C THR A 137 -7.38 8.84 12.82
N ASP A 138 -7.44 8.21 14.00
CA ASP A 138 -7.36 6.77 14.29
C ASP A 138 -8.75 6.10 14.46
N THR A 139 -9.83 6.85 14.26
CA THR A 139 -11.20 6.37 14.51
C THR A 139 -12.04 6.47 13.25
N LEU A 140 -12.79 5.41 12.91
CA LEU A 140 -13.76 5.38 11.83
C LEU A 140 -15.12 5.83 12.35
N TYR A 141 -15.71 6.78 11.66
CA TYR A 141 -17.07 7.25 11.93
C TYR A 141 -17.94 6.82 10.76
N LEU A 142 -18.79 5.84 10.97
CA LEU A 142 -19.57 5.19 9.92
C LEU A 142 -21.05 5.50 10.10
N LYS A 143 -21.77 5.59 8.99
CA LYS A 143 -23.23 5.69 8.93
C LYS A 143 -23.74 4.66 7.95
N CYS A 144 -24.73 3.87 8.35
CA CYS A 144 -25.42 2.98 7.44
C CYS A 144 -26.35 3.77 6.52
N GLU A 145 -26.31 3.48 5.23
CA GLU A 145 -27.21 4.09 4.24
C GLU A 145 -28.65 3.57 4.38
N SER A 146 -28.82 2.28 4.71
CA SER A 146 -30.14 1.63 4.76
C SER A 146 -30.90 1.92 6.05
N CYS A 147 -30.25 1.81 7.22
CA CYS A 147 -30.92 1.99 8.52
C CYS A 147 -30.58 3.31 9.24
N GLY A 148 -29.64 4.11 8.71
CA GLY A 148 -29.26 5.40 9.30
C GLY A 148 -28.48 5.32 10.61
N LYS A 149 -28.22 4.11 11.16
CA LYS A 149 -27.42 3.90 12.38
C LYS A 149 -26.00 4.45 12.21
N ARG A 150 -25.44 4.96 13.32
CA ARG A 150 -24.10 5.56 13.37
C ARG A 150 -23.20 4.67 14.22
N PHE A 151 -22.00 4.41 13.73
CA PHE A 151 -20.99 3.62 14.42
C PHE A 151 -19.71 4.43 14.56
N ILE A 152 -19.08 4.33 15.73
CA ILE A 152 -17.76 4.92 16.02
C ILE A 152 -16.86 3.74 16.33
N LEU A 153 -15.88 3.50 15.47
CA LEU A 153 -15.06 2.30 15.54
C LEU A 153 -13.57 2.67 15.49
N PRO A 154 -12.80 2.45 16.57
CA PRO A 154 -11.35 2.63 16.54
C PRO A 154 -10.68 1.70 15.54
N ASP A 155 -9.63 2.17 14.88
CA ASP A 155 -8.86 1.37 13.92
C ASP A 155 -8.25 0.13 14.58
N SER A 156 -7.75 0.28 15.81
CA SER A 156 -7.15 -0.82 16.56
C SER A 156 -8.13 -1.97 16.77
N LEU A 157 -9.37 -1.67 17.16
CA LEU A 157 -10.42 -2.66 17.41
C LEU A 157 -10.80 -3.42 16.13
N LEU A 158 -10.99 -2.68 15.03
CA LEU A 158 -11.30 -3.30 13.74
C LEU A 158 -10.17 -4.22 13.28
N LEU A 159 -8.93 -3.75 13.34
CA LEU A 159 -7.78 -4.51 12.86
C LEU A 159 -7.51 -5.74 13.74
N SER A 160 -7.55 -5.60 15.06
CA SER A 160 -7.30 -6.72 15.98
C SER A 160 -8.32 -7.83 15.80
N GLU A 161 -9.60 -7.47 15.68
CA GLU A 161 -10.68 -8.45 15.60
C GLU A 161 -10.71 -9.17 14.26
N VAL A 162 -10.47 -8.43 13.17
CA VAL A 162 -10.32 -9.02 11.83
C VAL A 162 -9.09 -9.94 11.78
N SER A 163 -7.97 -9.53 12.36
CA SER A 163 -6.76 -10.38 12.43
C SER A 163 -6.99 -11.65 13.26
N ARG A 164 -7.72 -11.56 14.38
CA ARG A 164 -8.06 -12.71 15.21
C ARG A 164 -8.89 -13.74 14.43
N GLN A 165 -9.98 -13.31 13.81
CA GLN A 165 -10.86 -14.22 13.05
C GLN A 165 -10.21 -14.80 11.79
N MET A 166 -9.35 -14.02 11.12
CA MET A 166 -8.52 -14.52 10.02
C MET A 166 -7.56 -15.62 10.49
N ALA A 167 -6.90 -15.45 11.65
CA ALA A 167 -5.99 -16.45 12.19
C ALA A 167 -6.71 -17.74 12.59
N GLU A 168 -7.93 -17.63 13.12
CA GLU A 168 -8.78 -18.79 13.43
C GLU A 168 -9.24 -19.54 12.17
N HIS A 169 -9.58 -18.81 11.11
CA HIS A 169 -9.94 -19.41 9.83
C HIS A 169 -8.75 -20.07 9.13
N ASP A 170 -7.59 -19.43 9.17
CA ASP A 170 -6.36 -19.94 8.57
C ASP A 170 -5.69 -21.02 9.43
N ALA A 171 -6.20 -21.30 10.64
CA ALA A 171 -5.69 -22.36 11.49
C ALA A 171 -5.96 -23.73 10.85
N PRO A 172 -4.95 -24.59 10.69
CA PRO A 172 -5.16 -25.95 10.23
C PRO A 172 -6.12 -26.68 11.17
N PRO A 173 -6.98 -27.58 10.66
CA PRO A 173 -7.76 -28.45 11.54
C PRO A 173 -6.79 -29.23 12.44
N GLU A 174 -7.01 -29.17 13.76
CA GLU A 174 -6.24 -29.97 14.72
C GLU A 174 -6.41 -31.45 14.37
N THR A 175 -5.41 -32.04 13.72
CA THR A 175 -5.42 -33.49 13.47
C THR A 175 -4.99 -34.17 14.76
N PRO A 176 -5.79 -35.12 15.30
CA PRO A 176 -5.38 -35.89 16.47
C PRO A 176 -4.07 -36.62 16.19
N TYR A 177 -3.11 -36.52 17.11
CA TYR A 177 -1.83 -37.20 17.00
C TYR A 177 -2.03 -38.71 16.85
N ALA A 178 -1.54 -39.28 15.74
CA ALA A 178 -1.56 -40.72 15.48
C ALA A 178 -0.12 -41.27 15.54
N PRO A 179 0.25 -42.06 16.57
CA PRO A 179 1.61 -42.59 16.67
C PRO A 179 1.89 -43.63 15.59
N SER A 180 3.09 -43.59 15.01
CA SER A 180 3.57 -44.66 14.12
C SER A 180 3.85 -45.95 14.89
N GLY A 181 3.89 -47.08 14.19
CA GLY A 181 4.28 -48.37 14.79
C GLY A 181 5.66 -48.34 15.45
N GLU A 182 6.57 -47.49 14.96
CA GLU A 182 7.90 -47.30 15.52
C GLU A 182 7.86 -46.53 16.85
N VAL A 183 7.01 -45.51 16.97
CA VAL A 183 6.79 -44.78 18.24
C VAL A 183 6.28 -45.73 19.32
N VAL A 184 5.36 -46.63 18.97
CA VAL A 184 4.82 -47.63 19.90
C VAL A 184 5.92 -48.62 20.33
N ARG A 185 6.73 -49.10 19.38
CA ARG A 185 7.86 -50.02 19.65
C ARG A 185 8.89 -49.39 20.59
N LEU A 186 9.32 -48.16 20.30
CA LEU A 186 10.30 -47.42 21.09
C LEU A 186 9.75 -47.10 22.49
N THR A 187 8.48 -46.70 22.61
CA THR A 187 7.85 -46.44 23.91
C THR A 187 7.85 -47.70 24.79
N ASN A 188 7.52 -48.86 24.21
CA ASN A 188 7.57 -50.13 24.94
C ASN A 188 9.00 -50.55 25.32
N ALA A 189 9.98 -50.29 24.45
CA ALA A 189 11.39 -50.57 24.73
C ALA A 189 11.95 -49.69 25.86
N ILE A 190 11.60 -48.40 25.87
CA ILE A 190 11.95 -47.46 26.94
C ILE A 190 11.36 -47.92 28.27
N ASN A 191 10.07 -48.26 28.32
CA ASN A 191 9.41 -48.70 29.55
C ASN A 191 10.08 -49.94 30.15
N ARG A 192 10.38 -50.96 29.32
CA ARG A 192 11.11 -52.17 29.75
C ARG A 192 12.55 -51.89 30.18
N GLY A 193 13.20 -50.91 29.56
CA GLY A 193 14.54 -50.48 29.91
C GLY A 193 14.58 -49.80 31.28
N LEU A 194 13.61 -48.91 31.56
CA LEU A 194 13.50 -48.22 32.85
C LEU A 194 13.29 -49.18 34.03
N GLU A 195 12.67 -50.34 33.80
CA GLU A 195 12.50 -51.39 34.80
C GLU A 195 13.80 -52.18 35.09
N ARG A 196 14.76 -52.18 34.18
CA ARG A 196 16.02 -52.96 34.26
C ARG A 196 17.20 -51.99 34.27
N SER A 197 17.55 -51.48 35.44
CA SER A 197 18.58 -50.43 35.65
C SER A 197 20.04 -50.88 35.41
N ASP A 198 20.28 -51.76 34.44
CA ASP A 198 21.59 -52.39 34.26
C ASP A 198 22.51 -51.56 33.35
N ARG A 199 21.95 -50.71 32.47
CA ARG A 199 22.66 -49.88 31.47
C ARG A 199 21.89 -48.59 31.11
N PRO A 200 22.12 -47.46 31.81
CA PRO A 200 21.35 -46.23 31.61
C PRO A 200 21.62 -45.54 30.27
N GLU A 201 22.80 -45.69 29.68
CA GLU A 201 23.20 -45.05 28.42
C GLU A 201 22.37 -45.54 27.22
N ASP A 202 22.01 -46.82 27.22
CA ASP A 202 21.20 -47.43 26.17
C ASP A 202 19.74 -46.95 26.24
N ILE A 203 19.23 -46.71 27.45
CA ILE A 203 17.89 -46.16 27.68
C ILE A 203 17.80 -44.71 27.19
N VAL A 204 18.83 -43.90 27.48
CA VAL A 204 18.90 -42.51 26.99
C VAL A 204 18.88 -42.48 25.46
N SER A 205 19.62 -43.38 24.81
CA SER A 205 19.61 -43.52 23.35
C SER A 205 18.22 -43.87 22.81
N LEU A 206 17.51 -44.78 23.47
CA LEU A 206 16.12 -45.13 23.13
C LEU A 206 15.14 -43.95 23.34
N ILE A 207 15.33 -43.15 24.39
CA ILE A 207 14.52 -41.95 24.65
C ILE A 207 14.72 -40.91 23.54
N LEU A 208 15.96 -40.67 23.13
CA LEU A 208 16.27 -39.73 22.04
C LEU A 208 15.67 -40.21 20.71
N GLN A 209 15.77 -41.51 20.41
CA GLN A 209 15.12 -42.11 19.24
C GLN A 209 13.59 -42.00 19.32
N GLY A 210 13.01 -42.26 20.48
CA GLY A 210 11.57 -42.13 20.71
C GLY A 210 11.08 -40.69 20.56
N ALA A 211 11.87 -39.70 20.98
CA ALA A 211 11.58 -38.29 20.78
C ALA A 211 11.60 -37.92 19.29
N SER A 212 12.62 -38.36 18.54
CA SER A 212 12.71 -38.16 17.09
C SER A 212 11.50 -38.78 16.37
N ALA A 213 11.21 -40.05 16.63
CA ALA A 213 10.11 -40.77 15.97
C ALA A 213 8.73 -40.14 16.26
N ARG A 214 8.55 -39.54 17.45
CA ARG A 214 7.32 -38.79 17.79
C ARG A 214 7.22 -37.50 17.00
N TYR A 215 8.34 -36.80 16.84
CA TYR A 215 8.42 -35.57 16.05
C TYR A 215 8.14 -35.84 14.57
N ASP A 216 8.62 -36.96 14.04
CA ASP A 216 8.34 -37.39 12.66
C ASP A 216 6.85 -37.70 12.39
N CYS A 217 6.06 -37.93 13.45
CA CYS A 217 4.61 -38.14 13.34
C CYS A 217 3.80 -36.83 13.48
N CYS A 218 4.44 -35.71 13.81
CA CYS A 218 3.79 -34.42 13.77
C CYS A 218 3.63 -33.98 12.31
N PRO A 219 2.48 -33.40 11.92
CA PRO A 219 2.38 -32.78 10.61
C PRO A 219 3.50 -31.73 10.48
N ASP A 220 4.14 -31.67 9.31
CA ASP A 220 5.11 -30.62 9.01
C ASP A 220 4.50 -29.29 9.46
N VAL A 221 5.23 -28.55 10.29
CA VAL A 221 4.91 -27.16 10.55
C VAL A 221 4.91 -26.53 9.18
N ILE A 222 3.73 -26.30 8.61
CA ILE A 222 3.59 -25.45 7.43
C ILE A 222 4.41 -24.23 7.80
N GLU A 223 5.46 -23.95 7.04
CA GLU A 223 6.18 -22.69 7.13
C GLU A 223 5.13 -21.60 6.82
N TYR A 224 4.36 -21.22 7.84
CA TYR A 224 3.83 -19.89 7.95
C TYR A 224 5.08 -19.05 8.12
N GLU A 225 5.70 -18.72 6.97
CA GLU A 225 6.55 -17.56 6.85
C GLU A 225 6.00 -16.52 7.80
N SER A 226 6.87 -16.07 8.70
CA SER A 226 6.64 -15.05 9.70
C SER A 226 5.87 -13.84 9.14
N VAL A 227 4.55 -13.93 9.11
CA VAL A 227 3.64 -12.81 8.87
C VAL A 227 2.69 -12.66 10.07
N CYS A 228 3.20 -12.93 11.27
CA CYS A 228 2.76 -12.18 12.44
C CYS A 228 3.47 -10.82 12.46
N ARG A 229 3.33 -10.04 11.38
CA ARG A 229 3.41 -8.58 11.47
C ARG A 229 1.97 -8.08 11.48
N PRO A 230 1.43 -7.61 12.62
CA PRO A 230 0.06 -7.12 12.75
C PRO A 230 -0.30 -5.89 11.91
N ALA A 231 0.51 -5.51 10.91
CA ALA A 231 0.40 -4.23 10.21
C ALA A 231 0.02 -4.35 8.73
N GLU A 232 0.22 -5.51 8.11
CA GLU A 232 -0.10 -5.71 6.70
C GLU A 232 -0.97 -6.95 6.54
N VAL A 233 -2.27 -6.80 6.85
CA VAL A 233 -3.29 -7.67 6.27
C VAL A 233 -2.98 -7.72 4.77
N ASN A 234 -2.59 -8.89 4.26
CA ASN A 234 -2.32 -9.05 2.84
C ASN A 234 -3.67 -8.93 2.11
N LEU A 235 -4.04 -7.68 1.79
CA LEU A 235 -5.35 -7.29 1.24
C LEU A 235 -5.74 -8.11 0.00
N LYS A 236 -4.76 -8.68 -0.72
CA LYS A 236 -5.00 -9.59 -1.84
C LYS A 236 -5.57 -10.95 -1.38
N ARG A 237 -4.95 -11.58 -0.38
CA ARG A 237 -5.48 -12.81 0.23
C ARG A 237 -6.79 -12.55 0.94
N PHE A 238 -6.89 -11.40 1.63
CA PHE A 238 -8.11 -10.96 2.31
C PHE A 238 -9.31 -10.86 1.36
N GLY A 239 -9.17 -10.21 0.21
CA GLY A 239 -10.26 -10.09 -0.76
C GLY A 239 -10.69 -11.41 -1.43
N GLN A 240 -9.83 -12.43 -1.40
CA GLN A 240 -10.15 -13.77 -1.88
C GLN A 240 -10.91 -14.59 -0.84
N ALA A 241 -10.55 -14.48 0.44
CA ALA A 241 -11.13 -15.26 1.54
C ALA A 241 -12.37 -14.62 2.18
N VAL A 242 -12.44 -13.29 2.27
CA VAL A 242 -13.51 -12.58 2.99
C VAL A 242 -14.58 -12.07 2.04
N SER A 243 -15.84 -12.32 2.37
CA SER A 243 -17.02 -11.81 1.65
C SER A 243 -17.42 -10.42 2.16
N HIS A 244 -17.62 -10.26 3.47
CA HIS A 244 -17.99 -9.01 4.12
C HIS A 244 -17.69 -9.05 5.63
N ILE A 245 -17.67 -7.89 6.27
CA ILE A 245 -17.50 -7.71 7.70
C ILE A 245 -18.75 -7.02 8.24
N THR A 246 -19.45 -7.67 9.16
CA THR A 246 -20.66 -7.12 9.79
C THR A 246 -20.29 -6.40 11.08
N ILE A 247 -20.82 -5.18 11.27
CA ILE A 247 -20.72 -4.43 12.52
C ILE A 247 -22.11 -4.34 13.15
N THR A 248 -22.24 -4.83 14.38
CA THR A 248 -23.49 -4.80 15.17
C THR A 248 -23.62 -3.50 15.98
N GLY A 249 -24.84 -3.22 16.47
CA GLY A 249 -25.14 -2.08 17.35
C GLY A 249 -24.24 -1.96 18.59
N ASN A 250 -23.66 -3.07 19.07
CA ASN A 250 -22.76 -3.12 20.22
C ASN A 250 -21.28 -2.98 19.86
N GLN A 251 -20.96 -2.68 18.60
CA GLN A 251 -19.60 -2.67 18.04
C GLN A 251 -18.95 -4.06 17.95
N ASP A 252 -19.75 -5.14 17.96
CA ASP A 252 -19.23 -6.47 17.66
C ASP A 252 -18.93 -6.56 16.16
N ILE A 253 -17.77 -7.13 15.84
CA ILE A 253 -17.26 -7.21 14.47
C ILE A 253 -17.20 -8.69 14.11
N THR A 254 -17.88 -9.07 13.03
CA THR A 254 -17.89 -10.45 12.55
C THR A 254 -17.41 -10.47 11.09
N VAL A 255 -16.37 -11.27 10.82
CA VAL A 255 -15.83 -11.50 9.48
C VAL A 255 -16.54 -12.70 8.88
N HIS A 256 -17.17 -12.50 7.73
CA HIS A 256 -17.79 -13.56 6.96
C HIS A 256 -16.86 -13.98 5.82
N PHE A 257 -16.47 -15.26 5.82
CA PHE A 257 -15.64 -15.85 4.77
C PHE A 257 -16.50 -16.26 3.55
N LYS A 258 -15.87 -16.52 2.41
CA LYS A 258 -16.51 -16.98 1.17
C LYS A 258 -16.63 -18.50 1.13
#